data_AF-A0A6I5CC42-F1
#
_entry.id   AF-A0A6I5CC42-F1
#
_cell.length_a   1.000
_cell.length_b   1.000
_cell.length_c   1.000
_cell.angle_alpha   90.00
_cell.angle_beta   90.00
_cell.angle_gamma   90.00
#
_symmetry.space_group_name_H-M   'P 1'
#
loop_
_entity.id
_entity.type
_entity.pdbx_description
1 polymer ?
#
loop_
_entity_poly.entity_id
_entity_poly.type
_entity_poly.pdbx_seq_one_letter_code
_entity_poly.pdbx_strand_id
1 'polypeptide(L)'
;TAVLPAGTAAAVAPDAAKRLLAEADRLLAGHGGWFGVARDDLADPDWSYDPRTGRRAPGGYAFDVPYRDEDAVGDIKQIWEPSRHQYLTVLAAAHALTGDERYAERVAALLRSWWAANPPLRGVHWTSGIELGIRLLSWVWIRRLLEGWPGAAALFEDNPVALDQIWHHQRWLAAFPSRGSSANNHAVAEAAGQLAGSCAFGWFPSSPRWRADALASLERQLRSNTFGSGLNRELATEYHGLVLELGLAAVAEADAAGVPVPAVVRLVLLRMTDALAAVVDGTLRPPRQGDADDGHGLVVDGAGTDRWGSLLATGDAVFGRLDWWPEVTGA
;
A
#
# COMPACT_ATOMS: atom_id res chain seq x y z
N THR A 1 17.41 6.57 4.55
CA THR A 1 16.11 5.92 4.82
C THR A 1 16.21 5.15 6.13
N ALA A 2 15.17 5.10 6.95
CA ALA A 2 15.21 4.29 8.18
C ALA A 2 15.33 2.80 7.84
N VAL A 3 16.08 2.03 8.63
CA VAL A 3 16.28 0.59 8.43
C VAL A 3 15.33 -0.22 9.30
N LEU A 4 15.05 -1.47 8.92
CA LEU A 4 14.29 -2.38 9.78
C LEU A 4 15.09 -2.67 11.08
N PRO A 5 14.43 -2.79 12.24
CA PRO A 5 15.10 -3.18 13.47
C PRO A 5 15.87 -4.51 13.33
N ALA A 6 17.01 -4.62 13.99
CA ALA A 6 17.77 -5.87 14.04
C ALA A 6 16.90 -7.00 14.62
N GLY A 7 16.96 -8.18 14.00
CA GLY A 7 16.16 -9.33 14.42
C GLY A 7 14.73 -9.38 13.86
N THR A 8 14.28 -8.37 13.09
CA THR A 8 12.94 -8.37 12.46
C THR A 8 12.68 -9.65 11.67
N ALA A 9 13.61 -10.06 10.81
CA ALA A 9 13.49 -11.29 10.02
C ALA A 9 13.39 -12.56 10.89
N ALA A 10 14.10 -12.60 12.03
CA ALA A 10 14.09 -13.74 12.94
C ALA A 10 12.79 -13.83 13.77
N ALA A 11 12.05 -12.72 13.89
CA ALA A 11 10.76 -12.66 14.57
C ALA A 11 9.58 -13.14 13.70
N VAL A 12 9.79 -13.34 12.39
CA VAL A 12 8.75 -13.84 11.48
C VAL A 12 8.49 -15.31 11.79
N ALA A 13 7.22 -15.65 12.03
CA ALA A 13 6.81 -17.02 12.30
C ALA A 13 7.16 -17.95 11.12
N PRO A 14 7.66 -19.19 11.36
CA PRO A 14 8.08 -20.10 10.28
C PRO A 14 7.01 -20.38 9.22
N ASP A 15 5.74 -20.49 9.63
CA ASP A 15 4.63 -20.73 8.69
C ASP A 15 4.31 -19.49 7.86
N ALA A 16 4.39 -18.29 8.44
CA ALA A 16 4.25 -17.02 7.72
C ALA A 16 5.38 -16.84 6.70
N ALA A 17 6.62 -17.11 7.11
CA ALA A 17 7.79 -17.14 6.23
C ALA A 17 7.59 -18.10 5.05
N LYS A 18 7.08 -19.32 5.30
CA LYS A 18 6.80 -20.30 4.26
C LYS A 18 5.74 -19.82 3.26
N ARG A 19 4.65 -19.20 3.74
CA ARG A 19 3.61 -18.63 2.85
C ARG A 19 4.17 -17.49 2.00
N LEU A 20 4.91 -16.57 2.62
CA LEU A 20 5.55 -15.44 1.95
C LEU A 20 6.47 -15.92 0.82
N LEU A 21 7.35 -16.89 1.10
CA LEU A 21 8.28 -17.42 0.11
C LEU A 21 7.58 -18.17 -1.03
N ALA A 22 6.54 -18.94 -0.73
CA ALA A 22 5.76 -19.62 -1.77
C ALA A 22 5.08 -18.64 -2.74
N GLU A 23 4.56 -17.53 -2.24
CA GLU A 23 3.97 -16.47 -3.08
C GLU A 23 5.05 -15.70 -3.85
N ALA A 24 6.15 -15.35 -3.19
CA ALA A 24 7.28 -14.69 -3.84
C ALA A 24 7.87 -15.52 -4.98
N ASP A 25 8.00 -16.84 -4.82
CA ASP A 25 8.46 -17.76 -5.87
C ASP A 25 7.51 -17.77 -7.08
N ARG A 26 6.18 -17.75 -6.86
CA ARG A 26 5.20 -17.63 -7.95
C ARG A 26 5.34 -16.31 -8.71
N LEU A 27 5.43 -15.20 -7.98
CA LEU A 27 5.59 -13.85 -8.56
C LEU A 27 6.93 -13.72 -9.30
N LEU A 28 8.00 -14.30 -8.76
CA LEU A 28 9.32 -14.35 -9.39
C LEU A 28 9.28 -15.12 -10.71
N ALA A 29 8.53 -16.22 -10.76
CA ALA A 29 8.26 -16.98 -11.99
C ALA A 29 7.32 -16.27 -12.99
N GLY A 30 6.81 -15.07 -12.64
CA GLY A 30 5.96 -14.26 -13.52
C GLY A 30 4.47 -14.55 -13.41
N HIS A 31 4.05 -15.29 -12.37
CA HIS A 31 2.65 -15.65 -12.15
C HIS A 31 2.03 -14.85 -11.00
N GLY A 32 0.97 -14.10 -11.29
CA GLY A 32 0.15 -13.39 -10.31
C GLY A 32 -1.34 -13.53 -10.60
N GLY A 33 -2.17 -12.80 -9.86
CA GLY A 33 -3.60 -12.75 -10.13
C GLY A 33 -4.33 -11.67 -9.34
N TRP A 34 -5.35 -11.09 -9.96
CA TRP A 34 -6.15 -10.00 -9.39
C TRP A 34 -7.62 -10.18 -9.76
N PHE A 35 -8.50 -10.06 -8.76
CA PHE A 35 -9.95 -10.23 -8.92
C PHE A 35 -10.36 -11.53 -9.64
N GLY A 36 -9.64 -12.63 -9.34
CA GLY A 36 -9.86 -13.94 -9.96
C GLY A 36 -9.32 -14.09 -11.39
N VAL A 37 -8.59 -13.10 -11.91
CA VAL A 37 -7.96 -13.14 -13.24
C VAL A 37 -6.47 -13.42 -13.08
N ALA A 38 -5.99 -14.50 -13.69
CA ALA A 38 -4.57 -14.85 -13.69
C ALA A 38 -3.76 -13.91 -14.61
N ARG A 39 -2.54 -13.59 -14.20
CA ARG A 39 -1.54 -12.85 -15.00
C ARG A 39 -0.28 -13.69 -15.12
N ASP A 40 0.04 -14.11 -16.34
CA ASP A 40 1.27 -14.83 -16.67
C ASP A 40 2.26 -13.94 -17.46
N ASP A 41 1.94 -12.66 -17.59
CA ASP A 41 2.72 -11.66 -18.32
C ASP A 41 3.59 -10.80 -17.40
N LEU A 42 3.66 -11.10 -16.10
CA LEU A 42 4.46 -10.30 -15.17
C LEU A 42 5.96 -10.35 -15.50
N ALA A 43 6.42 -11.33 -16.30
CA ALA A 43 7.79 -11.38 -16.84
C ALA A 43 8.18 -10.07 -17.54
N ASP A 44 7.29 -9.55 -18.39
CA ASP A 44 7.42 -8.30 -19.15
C ASP A 44 6.01 -7.71 -19.37
N PRO A 45 5.44 -7.07 -18.33
CA PRO A 45 4.03 -6.71 -18.33
C PRO A 45 3.75 -5.52 -19.24
N ASP A 46 2.67 -5.60 -20.02
CA ASP A 46 2.07 -4.39 -20.56
C ASP A 46 1.25 -3.70 -19.47
N TRP A 47 1.78 -2.58 -18.98
CA TRP A 47 1.17 -1.77 -17.93
C TRP A 47 -0.16 -1.12 -18.31
N SER A 48 -0.54 -1.10 -19.59
CA SER A 48 -1.82 -0.56 -20.04
C SER A 48 -2.80 -1.64 -20.49
N TYR A 49 -2.43 -2.93 -20.41
CA TYR A 49 -3.25 -4.05 -20.84
C TYR A 49 -4.16 -4.58 -19.74
N ASP A 50 -5.44 -4.69 -20.08
CA ASP A 50 -6.44 -5.43 -19.33
C ASP A 50 -6.63 -6.84 -19.93
N PRO A 51 -6.22 -7.92 -19.23
CA PRO A 51 -6.39 -9.31 -19.69
C PRO A 51 -7.85 -9.77 -19.71
N ARG A 52 -8.75 -9.12 -18.96
CA ARG A 52 -10.14 -9.53 -18.85
C ARG A 52 -10.91 -9.17 -20.12
N THR A 53 -10.72 -7.96 -20.63
CA THR A 53 -11.38 -7.50 -21.87
C THR A 53 -10.49 -7.61 -23.11
N GLY A 54 -9.18 -7.83 -22.94
CA GLY A 54 -8.21 -7.83 -24.03
C GLY A 54 -7.88 -6.43 -24.56
N ARG A 55 -8.32 -5.37 -23.86
CA ARG A 55 -8.13 -3.97 -24.27
C ARG A 55 -6.83 -3.39 -23.73
N ARG A 56 -6.40 -2.29 -24.35
CA ARG A 56 -5.29 -1.46 -23.88
C ARG A 56 -5.79 -0.05 -23.63
N ALA A 57 -5.57 0.47 -22.43
CA ALA A 57 -5.90 1.85 -22.10
C ALA A 57 -5.12 2.83 -23.00
N PRO A 58 -5.75 3.92 -23.46
CA PRO A 58 -5.08 4.89 -24.32
C PRO A 58 -4.01 5.66 -23.55
N GLY A 59 -2.90 5.94 -24.23
CA GLY A 59 -1.89 6.90 -23.77
C GLY A 59 -2.36 8.34 -23.98
N GLY A 60 -1.54 9.30 -23.55
CA GLY A 60 -1.84 10.73 -23.69
C GLY A 60 -1.73 11.47 -22.37
N TYR A 61 -2.33 12.66 -22.28
CA TYR A 61 -2.42 13.40 -21.03
C TYR A 61 -3.39 12.69 -20.07
N ALA A 62 -3.00 12.51 -18.81
CA ALA A 62 -3.74 11.67 -17.87
C ALA A 62 -5.21 12.08 -17.72
N PHE A 63 -5.48 13.38 -17.61
CA PHE A 63 -6.85 13.86 -17.39
C PHE A 63 -7.76 13.77 -18.63
N ASP A 64 -7.20 13.46 -19.80
CA ASP A 64 -7.97 13.18 -21.02
C ASP A 64 -8.31 11.69 -21.17
N VAL A 65 -7.77 10.81 -20.31
CA VAL A 65 -8.04 9.38 -20.37
C VAL A 65 -9.44 9.10 -19.84
N PRO A 66 -10.34 8.50 -20.65
CA PRO A 66 -11.71 8.23 -20.25
C PRO A 66 -11.80 6.96 -19.39
N TYR A 67 -11.15 6.94 -18.21
CA TYR A 67 -10.96 5.72 -17.41
C TYR A 67 -12.26 5.04 -16.92
N ARG A 68 -13.41 5.73 -17.03
CA ARG A 68 -14.75 5.21 -16.69
C ARG A 68 -15.47 4.57 -17.88
N ASP A 69 -14.91 4.69 -19.08
CA ASP A 69 -15.44 4.10 -20.30
C ASP A 69 -14.74 2.74 -20.54
N GLU A 70 -15.40 1.65 -20.14
CA GLU A 70 -14.88 0.29 -20.27
C GLU A 70 -14.63 -0.10 -21.74
N ASP A 71 -15.37 0.47 -22.70
CA ASP A 71 -15.13 0.21 -24.13
C ASP A 71 -13.85 0.88 -24.63
N ALA A 72 -13.49 2.03 -24.04
CA ALA A 72 -12.27 2.74 -24.35
C ALA A 72 -11.04 2.18 -23.62
N VAL A 73 -11.16 1.76 -22.36
CA VAL A 73 -10.00 1.43 -21.51
C VAL A 73 -9.92 -0.02 -21.03
N GLY A 74 -11.03 -0.77 -21.09
CA GLY A 74 -11.16 -2.08 -20.44
C GLY A 74 -11.57 -1.98 -18.97
N ASP A 75 -11.46 -3.09 -18.24
CA ASP A 75 -11.63 -3.11 -16.79
C ASP A 75 -10.45 -2.39 -16.14
N ILE A 76 -10.70 -1.17 -15.69
CA ILE A 76 -9.68 -0.30 -15.13
C ILE A 76 -8.98 -0.91 -13.91
N LYS A 77 -9.68 -1.74 -13.13
CA LYS A 77 -9.12 -2.37 -11.93
C LYS A 77 -8.04 -3.38 -12.28
N GLN A 78 -8.19 -4.08 -13.41
CA GLN A 78 -7.17 -5.02 -13.92
C GLN A 78 -5.87 -4.33 -14.36
N ILE A 79 -5.92 -3.01 -14.60
CA ILE A 79 -4.77 -2.19 -14.96
C ILE A 79 -4.16 -1.54 -13.70
N TRP A 80 -4.99 -0.96 -12.82
CA TRP A 80 -4.52 -0.24 -11.65
C TRP A 80 -4.01 -1.14 -10.52
N GLU A 81 -4.65 -2.28 -10.27
CA GLU A 81 -4.31 -3.10 -9.10
C GLU A 81 -2.86 -3.64 -9.12
N PRO A 82 -2.34 -4.23 -10.23
CA PRO A 82 -0.93 -4.60 -10.31
C PRO A 82 -0.01 -3.38 -10.19
N SER A 83 -0.48 -2.23 -10.65
CA SER A 83 0.23 -0.97 -10.65
C SER A 83 0.31 -0.30 -9.27
N ARG A 84 -0.45 -0.76 -8.28
CA ARG A 84 -0.23 -0.40 -6.87
C ARG A 84 1.09 -0.95 -6.32
N HIS A 85 1.68 -1.93 -7.01
CA HIS A 85 2.98 -2.54 -6.69
C HIS A 85 3.05 -3.26 -5.32
N GLN A 86 1.92 -3.63 -4.75
CA GLN A 86 1.87 -4.40 -3.51
C GLN A 86 2.41 -5.84 -3.67
N TYR A 87 2.40 -6.39 -4.88
CA TYR A 87 3.10 -7.66 -5.13
C TYR A 87 4.64 -7.50 -5.13
N LEU A 88 5.15 -6.29 -5.38
CA LEU A 88 6.59 -6.01 -5.30
C LEU A 88 7.07 -5.88 -3.85
N THR A 89 6.21 -5.45 -2.91
CA THR A 89 6.54 -5.49 -1.47
C THR A 89 6.64 -6.93 -0.96
N VAL A 90 5.88 -7.88 -1.52
CA VAL A 90 6.03 -9.33 -1.24
C VAL A 90 7.40 -9.85 -1.69
N LEU A 91 7.83 -9.55 -2.92
CA LEU A 91 9.16 -9.91 -3.40
C LEU A 91 10.26 -9.25 -2.56
N ALA A 92 10.12 -7.96 -2.23
CA ALA A 92 11.09 -7.26 -1.38
C ALA A 92 11.15 -7.85 0.04
N ALA A 93 10.02 -8.29 0.61
CA ALA A 93 9.98 -8.97 1.90
C ALA A 93 10.66 -10.35 1.85
N ALA A 94 10.50 -11.11 0.75
CA ALA A 94 11.22 -12.37 0.55
C ALA A 94 12.75 -12.14 0.47
N HIS A 95 13.19 -11.07 -0.19
CA HIS A 95 14.59 -10.65 -0.15
C HIS A 95 15.04 -10.34 1.28
N ALA A 96 14.32 -9.50 2.01
CA ALA A 96 14.67 -9.12 3.38
C ALA A 96 14.79 -10.32 4.34
N LEU A 97 13.98 -11.36 4.11
CA LEU A 97 13.97 -12.58 4.94
C LEU A 97 15.12 -13.54 4.60
N THR A 98 15.50 -13.63 3.33
CA THR A 98 16.40 -14.69 2.84
C THR A 98 17.79 -14.21 2.44
N GLY A 99 17.92 -12.92 2.10
CA GLY A 99 19.09 -12.37 1.42
C GLY A 99 19.21 -12.77 -0.06
N ASP A 100 18.24 -13.49 -0.64
CA ASP A 100 18.29 -13.88 -2.05
C ASP A 100 18.09 -12.66 -2.95
N GLU A 101 19.14 -12.31 -3.70
CA GLU A 101 19.16 -11.11 -4.54
C GLU A 101 18.23 -11.22 -5.76
N ARG A 102 17.83 -12.43 -6.18
CA ARG A 102 16.93 -12.61 -7.33
C ARG A 102 15.60 -11.90 -7.15
N TYR A 103 15.08 -11.88 -5.92
CA TYR A 103 13.87 -11.14 -5.60
C TYR A 103 14.08 -9.62 -5.72
N ALA A 104 15.20 -9.10 -5.22
CA ALA A 104 15.55 -7.68 -5.30
C ALA A 104 15.77 -7.21 -6.74
N GLU A 105 16.50 -8.00 -7.53
CA GLU A 105 16.72 -7.76 -8.96
C GLU A 105 15.40 -7.74 -9.73
N ARG A 106 14.47 -8.65 -9.40
CA ARG A 106 13.15 -8.70 -10.01
C ARG A 106 12.33 -7.45 -9.71
N VAL A 107 12.31 -7.01 -8.45
CA VAL A 107 11.65 -5.76 -8.04
C VAL A 107 12.25 -4.58 -8.81
N ALA A 108 13.58 -4.51 -8.90
CA ALA A 108 14.28 -3.45 -9.60
C ALA A 108 13.94 -3.42 -11.10
N ALA A 109 13.88 -4.58 -11.75
CA ALA A 109 13.52 -4.69 -13.16
C ALA A 109 12.08 -4.18 -13.43
N LEU A 110 11.13 -4.60 -12.60
CA LEU A 110 9.72 -4.22 -12.75
C LEU A 110 9.49 -2.74 -12.46
N LEU A 111 10.13 -2.16 -11.43
CA LEU A 111 10.04 -0.72 -11.17
C LEU A 111 10.63 0.11 -12.31
N ARG A 112 11.79 -0.28 -12.86
CA ARG A 112 12.38 0.42 -14.02
C ARG A 112 11.48 0.35 -15.24
N SER A 113 10.92 -0.83 -15.53
CA SER A 113 9.95 -1.00 -16.64
C SER A 113 8.73 -0.10 -16.44
N TRP A 114 8.15 -0.12 -15.24
CA TRP A 114 6.97 0.70 -14.93
C TRP A 114 7.26 2.19 -15.06
N TRP A 115 8.37 2.68 -14.50
CA TRP A 115 8.73 4.10 -14.57
C TRP A 115 9.01 4.57 -16.00
N ALA A 116 9.61 3.72 -16.84
CA ALA A 116 9.87 4.04 -18.24
C ALA A 116 8.57 4.11 -19.06
N ALA A 117 7.62 3.22 -18.80
CA ALA A 117 6.36 3.15 -19.52
C ALA A 117 5.34 4.21 -19.06
N ASN A 118 5.43 4.68 -17.83
CA ASN A 118 4.40 5.52 -17.19
C ASN A 118 4.95 6.88 -16.71
N PRO A 119 5.38 7.76 -17.65
CA PRO A 119 5.90 9.07 -17.31
C PRO A 119 4.85 9.95 -16.60
N PRO A 120 5.27 10.90 -15.76
CA PRO A 120 4.36 11.76 -15.01
C PRO A 120 3.27 12.43 -15.84
N LEU A 121 2.06 12.45 -15.27
CA LEU A 121 0.85 13.06 -15.84
C LEU A 121 0.43 12.48 -17.21
N ARG A 122 0.86 11.25 -17.53
CA ARG A 122 0.49 10.58 -18.78
C ARG A 122 -0.11 9.20 -18.55
N GLY A 123 -1.12 8.89 -19.35
CA GLY A 123 -1.81 7.61 -19.31
C GLY A 123 -2.63 7.40 -18.04
N VAL A 124 -3.19 6.20 -17.95
CA VAL A 124 -4.26 5.89 -17.01
C VAL A 124 -3.82 5.85 -15.55
N HIS A 125 -2.53 5.60 -15.29
CA HIS A 125 -1.97 5.48 -13.93
C HIS A 125 -1.86 6.79 -13.16
N TRP A 126 -2.08 7.92 -13.82
CA TRP A 126 -1.91 9.27 -13.26
C TRP A 126 -3.24 10.01 -13.02
N THR A 127 -4.35 9.27 -12.98
CA THR A 127 -5.71 9.82 -12.97
C THR A 127 -6.41 9.77 -11.61
N SER A 128 -5.90 8.94 -10.68
CA SER A 128 -6.57 8.63 -9.42
C SER A 128 -5.62 8.71 -8.22
N GLY A 129 -5.98 9.53 -7.23
CA GLY A 129 -5.11 9.84 -6.09
C GLY A 129 -4.88 8.66 -5.15
N ILE A 130 -5.91 7.85 -4.91
CA ILE A 130 -5.78 6.60 -4.11
C ILE A 130 -4.69 5.68 -4.71
N GLU A 131 -4.66 5.56 -6.04
CA GLU A 131 -3.68 4.73 -6.74
C GLU A 131 -2.26 5.26 -6.57
N LEU A 132 -2.08 6.59 -6.61
CA LEU A 132 -0.78 7.21 -6.37
C LEU A 132 -0.35 7.09 -4.91
N GLY A 133 -1.29 7.23 -3.96
CA GLY A 133 -1.04 7.11 -2.53
C GLY A 133 -0.57 5.70 -2.16
N ILE A 134 -1.31 4.67 -2.57
CA ILE A 134 -0.96 3.26 -2.28
C ILE A 134 0.35 2.88 -2.97
N ARG A 135 0.56 3.31 -4.22
CA ARG A 135 1.81 3.04 -4.94
C ARG A 135 3.02 3.70 -4.28
N LEU A 136 2.87 4.95 -3.81
CA LEU A 136 3.92 5.64 -3.09
C LEU A 136 4.25 4.94 -1.76
N LEU A 137 3.24 4.50 -1.02
CA LEU A 137 3.43 3.70 0.21
C LEU A 137 4.16 2.38 -0.10
N SER A 138 3.79 1.70 -1.18
CA SER A 138 4.47 0.48 -1.62
C SER A 138 5.93 0.74 -1.96
N TRP A 139 6.26 1.84 -2.65
CA TRP A 139 7.64 2.22 -2.94
C TRP A 139 8.48 2.50 -1.69
N VAL A 140 7.89 3.15 -0.68
CA VAL A 140 8.54 3.36 0.62
C VAL A 140 8.93 2.02 1.25
N TRP A 141 7.99 1.07 1.30
CA TRP A 141 8.23 -0.24 1.88
C TRP A 141 9.16 -1.11 1.04
N ILE A 142 9.09 -1.03 -0.28
CA ILE A 142 10.08 -1.68 -1.17
C ILE A 142 11.47 -1.18 -0.84
N ARG A 143 11.71 0.15 -0.82
CA ARG A 143 13.04 0.67 -0.51
C ARG A 143 13.53 0.23 0.87
N ARG A 144 12.63 0.18 1.86
CA ARG A 144 12.92 -0.28 3.23
C ARG A 144 13.29 -1.77 3.29
N LEU A 145 12.56 -2.62 2.55
CA LEU A 145 12.77 -4.07 2.54
C LEU A 145 13.96 -4.49 1.69
N LEU A 146 14.36 -3.68 0.71
CA LEU A 146 15.61 -3.85 -0.04
C LEU A 146 16.84 -3.32 0.72
N GLU A 147 16.70 -2.96 1.99
CA GLU A 147 17.84 -2.57 2.81
C GLU A 147 18.83 -3.75 2.95
N GLY A 148 20.09 -3.50 2.58
CA GLY A 148 21.15 -4.53 2.52
C GLY A 148 21.45 -5.03 1.11
N TRP A 149 20.56 -4.84 0.14
CA TRP A 149 20.87 -5.11 -1.27
C TRP A 149 21.77 -4.02 -1.84
N PRO A 150 22.93 -4.34 -2.45
CA PRO A 150 23.86 -3.34 -2.99
C PRO A 150 23.23 -2.40 -4.05
N GLY A 151 22.22 -2.88 -4.78
CA GLY A 151 21.53 -2.12 -5.83
C GLY A 151 20.48 -1.12 -5.33
N ALA A 152 20.17 -1.07 -4.02
CA ALA A 152 19.03 -0.29 -3.51
C ALA A 152 19.19 1.22 -3.75
N ALA A 153 20.37 1.80 -3.45
CA ALA A 153 20.63 3.23 -3.68
C ALA A 153 20.62 3.58 -5.18
N ALA A 154 21.23 2.72 -6.01
CA ALA A 154 21.24 2.87 -7.46
C ALA A 154 19.86 2.72 -8.11
N LEU A 155 18.90 2.08 -7.44
CA LEU A 155 17.51 1.98 -7.88
C LEU A 155 16.70 3.24 -7.50
N PHE A 156 16.98 3.85 -6.35
CA PHE A 156 16.22 4.93 -5.75
C PHE A 156 17.00 6.25 -5.66
N GLU A 157 17.77 6.46 -4.59
CA GLU A 157 18.40 7.73 -4.26
C GLU A 157 19.31 8.29 -5.38
N ASP A 158 20.02 7.42 -6.09
CA ASP A 158 20.96 7.80 -7.15
C ASP A 158 20.33 7.71 -8.56
N ASN A 159 19.04 7.38 -8.65
CA ASN A 159 18.33 7.20 -9.91
C ASN A 159 17.48 8.43 -10.26
N PRO A 160 17.83 9.21 -11.29
CA PRO A 160 17.08 10.41 -11.66
C PRO A 160 15.64 10.11 -12.08
N VAL A 161 15.36 8.93 -12.65
CA VAL A 161 14.00 8.51 -13.02
C VAL A 161 13.16 8.25 -11.77
N ALA A 162 13.73 7.59 -10.76
CA ALA A 162 13.04 7.34 -9.49
C ALA A 162 12.76 8.66 -8.75
N LEU A 163 13.74 9.57 -8.71
CA LEU A 163 13.61 10.89 -8.12
C LEU A 163 12.49 11.70 -8.79
N ASP A 164 12.45 11.74 -10.13
CA ASP A 164 11.42 12.44 -10.89
C ASP A 164 10.02 11.85 -10.65
N GLN A 165 9.92 10.51 -10.64
CA GLN A 165 8.69 9.79 -10.38
C GLN A 165 8.16 10.06 -8.97
N ILE A 166 8.99 9.88 -7.94
CA ILE A 166 8.61 10.10 -6.54
C ILE A 166 8.23 11.56 -6.29
N TRP A 167 8.96 12.52 -6.87
CA TRP A 167 8.61 13.94 -6.76
C TRP A 167 7.25 14.24 -7.38
N HIS A 168 6.98 13.72 -8.59
CA HIS A 168 5.71 13.95 -9.27
C HIS A 168 4.53 13.28 -8.56
N HIS A 169 4.71 12.09 -7.97
CA HIS A 169 3.68 11.46 -7.15
C HIS A 169 3.33 12.35 -5.95
N GLN A 170 4.35 12.82 -5.22
CA GLN A 170 4.14 13.69 -4.07
C GLN A 170 3.53 15.05 -4.44
N ARG A 171 3.95 15.63 -5.57
CA ARG A 171 3.39 16.88 -6.08
C ARG A 171 1.94 16.72 -6.52
N TRP A 172 1.60 15.62 -7.19
CA TRP A 172 0.24 15.35 -7.63
C TRP A 172 -0.70 15.24 -6.44
N LEU A 173 -0.34 14.43 -5.43
CA LEU A 173 -1.13 14.23 -4.22
C LEU A 173 -1.33 15.55 -3.44
N ALA A 174 -0.33 16.42 -3.41
CA ALA A 174 -0.45 17.75 -2.80
C ALA A 174 -1.35 18.71 -3.61
N ALA A 175 -1.43 18.56 -4.93
CA ALA A 175 -2.16 19.47 -5.82
C ALA A 175 -3.63 19.05 -6.03
N PHE A 176 -3.91 17.74 -6.02
CA PHE A 176 -5.20 17.17 -6.40
C PHE A 176 -5.79 16.28 -5.31
N PRO A 177 -6.04 16.79 -4.09
CA PRO A 177 -6.63 15.98 -3.03
C PRO A 177 -8.08 15.63 -3.37
N SER A 178 -8.49 14.41 -3.00
CA SER A 178 -9.87 13.95 -3.08
C SER A 178 -10.79 14.84 -2.22
N ARG A 179 -11.96 15.17 -2.80
CA ARG A 179 -12.99 16.05 -2.19
C ARG A 179 -14.38 15.49 -2.48
N GLY A 180 -15.38 15.96 -1.75
CA GLY A 180 -16.78 15.60 -1.99
C GLY A 180 -17.03 14.10 -1.79
N SER A 181 -17.62 13.44 -2.79
CA SER A 181 -17.97 12.01 -2.73
C SER A 181 -16.77 11.07 -2.63
N SER A 182 -15.56 11.54 -2.94
CA SER A 182 -14.32 10.77 -2.80
C SER A 182 -13.54 11.13 -1.54
N ALA A 183 -14.08 11.95 -0.63
CA ALA A 183 -13.41 12.30 0.64
C ALA A 183 -13.55 11.20 1.72
N ASN A 184 -13.46 9.93 1.32
CA ASN A 184 -13.64 8.73 2.13
C ASN A 184 -12.31 7.96 2.28
N ASN A 185 -12.28 6.63 2.13
CA ASN A 185 -11.04 5.85 2.05
C ASN A 185 -10.01 6.42 1.06
N HIS A 186 -10.42 7.02 -0.06
CA HIS A 186 -9.51 7.64 -1.03
C HIS A 186 -8.66 8.75 -0.39
N ALA A 187 -9.29 9.66 0.35
CA ALA A 187 -8.58 10.75 1.01
C ALA A 187 -7.65 10.26 2.13
N VAL A 188 -7.99 9.14 2.79
CA VAL A 188 -7.09 8.48 3.75
C VAL A 188 -5.89 7.87 3.03
N ALA A 189 -6.10 7.15 1.93
CA ALA A 189 -5.02 6.52 1.16
C ALA A 189 -4.05 7.55 0.57
N GLU A 190 -4.57 8.65 0.04
CA GLU A 190 -3.77 9.79 -0.44
C GLU A 190 -2.92 10.39 0.68
N ALA A 191 -3.54 10.66 1.85
CA ALA A 191 -2.83 11.23 2.99
C ALA A 191 -1.79 10.28 3.59
N ALA A 192 -2.12 8.99 3.69
CA ALA A 192 -1.23 7.95 4.20
C ALA A 192 -0.01 7.77 3.29
N GLY A 193 -0.23 7.64 1.98
CA GLY A 193 0.84 7.55 0.99
C GLY A 193 1.72 8.79 0.94
N GLN A 194 1.12 9.99 0.98
CA GLN A 194 1.85 11.25 1.02
C GLN A 194 2.68 11.39 2.30
N LEU A 195 2.12 11.02 3.46
CA LEU A 195 2.84 11.06 4.73
C LEU A 195 4.02 10.09 4.71
N ALA A 196 3.79 8.83 4.33
CA ALA A 196 4.86 7.83 4.21
C ALA A 196 5.96 8.29 3.24
N GLY A 197 5.59 8.73 2.04
CA GLY A 197 6.53 9.20 1.02
C GLY A 197 7.34 10.40 1.46
N SER A 198 6.71 11.40 2.09
CA SER A 198 7.43 12.60 2.56
C SER A 198 8.25 12.38 3.86
N CYS A 199 7.97 11.31 4.61
CA CYS A 199 8.80 10.81 5.70
C CYS A 199 10.04 10.07 5.18
N ALA A 200 9.84 9.04 4.36
CA ALA A 200 10.92 8.17 3.90
C ALA A 200 11.76 8.78 2.77
N PHE A 201 11.12 9.50 1.85
CA PHE A 201 11.74 10.21 0.72
C PHE A 201 11.75 11.71 0.94
N GLY A 202 12.27 12.13 2.11
CA GLY A 202 12.48 13.52 2.49
C GLY A 202 13.54 14.27 1.66
N TRP A 203 13.72 13.90 0.40
CA TRP A 203 14.81 14.32 -0.49
C TRP A 203 14.58 15.69 -1.12
N PHE A 204 13.35 16.18 -1.12
CA PHE A 204 12.96 17.39 -1.83
C PHE A 204 12.77 18.58 -0.88
N PRO A 205 13.04 19.83 -1.33
CA PRO A 205 12.76 21.03 -0.53
C PRO A 205 11.31 21.15 -0.06
N SER A 206 10.35 20.58 -0.81
CA SER A 206 8.93 20.60 -0.45
C SER A 206 8.53 19.52 0.58
N SER A 207 9.38 18.51 0.83
CA SER A 207 9.03 17.35 1.67
C SER A 207 8.59 17.74 3.09
N PRO A 208 9.24 18.69 3.80
CA PRO A 208 8.78 19.09 5.14
C PRO A 208 7.35 19.64 5.16
N ARG A 209 6.99 20.46 4.16
CA ARG A 209 5.63 21.00 4.03
C ARG A 209 4.65 19.89 3.70
N TRP A 210 4.97 19.08 2.68
CA TRP A 210 4.15 17.95 2.28
C TRP A 210 3.86 16.98 3.44
N ARG A 211 4.85 16.73 4.29
CA ARG A 211 4.71 15.90 5.48
C ARG A 211 3.77 16.49 6.51
N ALA A 212 3.92 17.78 6.82
CA ALA A 212 3.03 18.47 7.76
C ALA A 212 1.59 18.51 7.25
N ASP A 213 1.40 18.83 5.96
CA ASP A 213 0.09 18.90 5.32
C ASP A 213 -0.58 17.51 5.26
N ALA A 214 0.18 16.46 4.94
CA ALA A 214 -0.30 15.09 4.90
C ALA A 214 -0.69 14.57 6.28
N LEU A 215 0.11 14.84 7.33
CA LEU A 215 -0.23 14.48 8.70
C LEU A 215 -1.51 15.17 9.18
N ALA A 216 -1.64 16.47 8.91
CA ALA A 216 -2.86 17.22 9.22
C ALA A 216 -4.06 16.71 8.42
N SER A 217 -3.85 16.27 7.17
CA SER A 217 -4.89 15.64 6.35
C SER A 217 -5.31 14.30 6.93
N LEU A 218 -4.36 13.42 7.24
CA LEU A 218 -4.60 12.09 7.81
C LEU A 218 -5.39 12.21 9.12
N GLU A 219 -5.02 13.15 10.00
CA GLU A 219 -5.78 13.43 11.23
C GLU A 219 -7.24 13.78 10.94
N ARG A 220 -7.47 14.74 10.04
CA ARG A 220 -8.82 15.15 9.68
C ARG A 220 -9.61 14.00 9.06
N GLN A 221 -9.01 13.28 8.10
CA GLN A 221 -9.70 12.23 7.35
C GLN A 221 -10.02 11.01 8.20
N LEU A 222 -9.11 10.57 9.08
CA LEU A 222 -9.40 9.48 10.02
C LEU A 222 -10.56 9.87 10.95
N ARG A 223 -10.57 11.10 11.47
CA ARG A 223 -11.66 11.57 12.35
C ARG A 223 -12.99 11.75 11.61
N SER A 224 -12.96 12.24 10.38
CA SER A 224 -14.19 12.46 9.60
C SER A 224 -14.77 11.18 9.03
N ASN A 225 -13.94 10.15 8.81
CA ASN A 225 -14.35 8.87 8.22
C ASN A 225 -14.45 7.72 9.24
N THR A 226 -14.37 8.02 10.54
CA THR A 226 -14.57 7.04 11.62
C THR A 226 -15.64 7.53 12.59
N PHE A 227 -16.51 6.63 13.04
CA PHE A 227 -17.47 6.92 14.12
C PHE A 227 -16.77 6.96 15.48
N GLY A 228 -17.45 7.51 16.49
CA GLY A 228 -16.93 7.52 17.87
C GLY A 228 -16.67 6.12 18.43
N SER A 229 -17.39 5.11 17.93
CA SER A 229 -17.20 3.69 18.25
C SER A 229 -15.98 3.04 17.60
N GLY A 230 -15.32 3.71 16.64
CA GLY A 230 -14.21 3.13 15.87
C GLY A 230 -14.61 2.48 14.54
N LEU A 231 -15.90 2.26 14.28
CA LEU A 231 -16.33 1.76 12.97
C LEU A 231 -16.08 2.80 11.87
N ASN A 232 -15.64 2.33 10.70
CA ASN A 232 -15.45 3.17 9.51
C ASN A 232 -16.83 3.65 9.01
N ARG A 233 -16.91 4.90 8.51
CA ARG A 233 -18.18 5.54 8.13
C ARG A 233 -18.78 5.08 6.82
N GLU A 234 -18.01 4.37 5.99
CA GLU A 234 -18.53 3.74 4.77
C GLU A 234 -19.33 2.47 5.10
N LEU A 235 -19.28 2.00 6.36
CA LEU A 235 -20.03 0.84 6.86
C LEU A 235 -19.80 -0.42 6.02
N ALA A 236 -18.61 -0.51 5.44
CA ALA A 236 -18.12 -1.63 4.66
C ALA A 236 -16.87 -2.22 5.34
N THR A 237 -16.89 -3.53 5.52
CA THR A 237 -15.86 -4.26 6.28
C THR A 237 -14.49 -4.15 5.63
N GLU A 238 -14.42 -4.34 4.31
CA GLU A 238 -13.14 -4.25 3.57
C GLU A 238 -12.55 -2.84 3.63
N TYR A 239 -13.38 -1.79 3.57
CA TYR A 239 -12.92 -0.41 3.70
C TYR A 239 -12.47 -0.08 5.13
N HIS A 240 -13.05 -0.70 6.15
CA HIS A 240 -12.53 -0.59 7.50
C HIS A 240 -11.09 -1.16 7.59
N GLY A 241 -10.86 -2.36 7.04
CA GLY A 241 -9.54 -2.98 6.98
C GLY A 241 -8.52 -2.12 6.24
N LEU A 242 -8.88 -1.68 5.02
CA LEU A 242 -8.03 -0.82 4.19
C LEU A 242 -7.62 0.47 4.92
N VAL A 243 -8.58 1.20 5.50
CA VAL A 243 -8.32 2.47 6.20
C VAL A 243 -7.44 2.26 7.43
N LEU A 244 -7.65 1.17 8.17
CA LEU A 244 -6.84 0.84 9.35
C LEU A 244 -5.40 0.49 8.95
N GLU A 245 -5.20 -0.34 7.93
CA GLU A 245 -3.88 -0.70 7.39
C GLU A 245 -3.11 0.54 6.91
N LEU A 246 -3.76 1.41 6.12
CA LEU A 246 -3.16 2.66 5.63
C LEU A 246 -2.74 3.58 6.77
N GLY A 247 -3.62 3.75 7.77
CA GLY A 247 -3.34 4.58 8.94
C GLY A 247 -2.18 4.06 9.78
N LEU A 248 -2.14 2.75 10.05
CA LEU A 248 -1.05 2.11 10.78
C LEU A 248 0.28 2.22 10.04
N ALA A 249 0.30 1.94 8.74
CA ALA A 249 1.50 2.05 7.92
C ALA A 249 2.03 3.50 7.89
N ALA A 250 1.14 4.50 7.77
CA ALA A 250 1.55 5.90 7.77
C ALA A 250 2.10 6.36 9.14
N VAL A 251 1.52 5.89 10.24
CA VAL A 251 2.03 6.16 11.60
C VAL A 251 3.39 5.51 11.82
N ALA A 252 3.58 4.27 11.37
CA ALA A 252 4.87 3.59 11.46
C ALA A 252 5.98 4.37 10.71
N GLU A 253 5.67 4.92 9.53
CA GLU A 253 6.62 5.73 8.76
C GLU A 253 6.88 7.10 9.42
N ALA A 254 5.86 7.72 10.02
CA ALA A 254 6.05 8.94 10.81
C ALA A 254 6.96 8.70 12.03
N ASP A 255 6.75 7.59 12.75
CA ASP A 255 7.59 7.21 13.91
C ASP A 255 9.03 6.93 13.49
N ALA A 256 9.24 6.19 12.41
CA ALA A 256 10.57 5.91 11.86
C ALA A 256 11.31 7.20 11.45
N ALA A 257 10.58 8.25 11.07
CA ALA A 257 11.12 9.56 10.74
C ALA A 257 11.21 10.53 11.94
N GLY A 258 10.81 10.11 13.15
CA GLY A 258 10.80 10.95 14.35
C GLY A 258 9.78 12.09 14.27
N VAL A 259 8.71 11.94 13.49
CA VAL A 259 7.66 12.95 13.33
C VAL A 259 6.63 12.79 14.44
N PRO A 260 6.37 13.82 15.26
CA PRO A 260 5.37 13.73 16.31
C PRO A 260 3.95 13.55 15.74
N VAL A 261 3.39 12.36 15.89
CA VAL A 261 2.00 12.05 15.50
C VAL A 261 1.03 12.57 16.57
N PRO A 262 0.00 13.37 16.21
CA PRO A 262 -1.01 13.81 17.15
C PRO A 262 -1.69 12.63 17.86
N ALA A 263 -1.86 12.71 19.18
CA ALA A 263 -2.43 11.62 19.98
C ALA A 263 -3.82 11.17 19.48
N VAL A 264 -4.60 12.10 18.90
CA VAL A 264 -5.92 11.79 18.32
C VAL A 264 -5.85 10.83 17.14
N VAL A 265 -4.78 10.84 16.33
CA VAL A 265 -4.60 9.89 15.23
C VAL A 265 -4.50 8.47 15.78
N ARG A 266 -3.61 8.26 16.76
CA ARG A 266 -3.45 6.97 17.44
C ARG A 266 -4.71 6.52 18.15
N LEU A 267 -5.42 7.44 18.80
CA LEU A 267 -6.69 7.14 19.45
C LEU A 267 -7.75 6.64 18.46
N VAL A 268 -7.84 7.23 17.26
CA VAL A 268 -8.77 6.77 16.22
C VAL A 268 -8.39 5.37 15.74
N LEU A 269 -7.11 5.11 15.45
CA LEU A 269 -6.64 3.80 15.01
C LEU A 269 -6.80 2.72 16.08
N LEU A 270 -6.57 3.05 17.35
CA LEU A 270 -6.88 2.18 18.48
C LEU A 270 -8.37 1.84 18.49
N ARG A 271 -9.26 2.83 18.39
CA ARG A 271 -10.72 2.59 18.34
C ARG A 271 -11.13 1.76 17.13
N MET A 272 -10.49 1.95 15.97
CA MET A 272 -10.74 1.12 14.81
C MET A 272 -10.36 -0.34 15.06
N THR A 273 -9.17 -0.56 15.63
CA THR A 273 -8.70 -1.90 16.04
C THR A 273 -9.66 -2.54 17.03
N ASP A 274 -10.09 -1.78 18.03
CA ASP A 274 -11.07 -2.16 19.03
C ASP A 274 -12.41 -2.56 18.39
N ALA A 275 -12.90 -1.73 17.45
CA ALA A 275 -14.12 -2.02 16.72
C ALA A 275 -14.00 -3.29 15.87
N LEU A 276 -12.85 -3.54 15.22
CA LEU A 276 -12.58 -4.79 14.51
C LEU A 276 -12.66 -5.98 15.48
N ALA A 277 -11.98 -5.92 16.62
CA ALA A 277 -12.00 -6.95 17.65
C ALA A 277 -13.42 -7.27 18.14
N ALA A 278 -14.31 -6.29 18.17
CA ALA A 278 -15.71 -6.46 18.59
C ALA A 278 -16.59 -7.16 17.54
N VAL A 279 -16.25 -7.07 16.25
CA VAL A 279 -17.12 -7.53 15.16
C VAL A 279 -16.65 -8.81 14.49
N VAL A 280 -15.42 -9.28 14.77
CA VAL A 280 -14.97 -10.57 14.28
C VAL A 280 -15.72 -11.73 14.96
N ASP A 281 -15.92 -12.81 14.21
CA ASP A 281 -16.47 -14.06 14.73
C ASP A 281 -15.40 -14.90 15.47
N GLY A 282 -15.78 -16.11 15.92
CA GLY A 282 -14.87 -17.03 16.61
C GLY A 282 -13.73 -17.57 15.73
N THR A 283 -13.69 -17.24 14.45
CA THR A 283 -12.62 -17.53 13.50
C THR A 283 -11.85 -16.28 13.05
N LEU A 284 -12.00 -15.18 13.80
CA LEU A 284 -11.38 -13.87 13.54
C LEU A 284 -11.85 -13.19 12.26
N ARG A 285 -13.00 -13.59 11.71
CA ARG A 285 -13.53 -13.01 10.46
C ARG A 285 -14.65 -12.03 10.76
N PRO A 286 -14.56 -10.77 10.30
CA PRO A 286 -15.67 -9.83 10.40
C PRO A 286 -16.80 -10.20 9.44
N PRO A 287 -18.03 -9.71 9.66
CA PRO A 287 -19.13 -9.91 8.72
C PRO A 287 -18.78 -9.33 7.34
N ARG A 288 -19.19 -9.99 6.26
CA ARG A 288 -19.06 -9.48 4.88
C ARG A 288 -20.14 -8.44 4.60
N GLN A 289 -20.01 -7.27 5.21
CA GLN A 289 -20.95 -6.16 5.10
C GLN A 289 -20.41 -5.06 4.17
N GLY A 290 -21.30 -4.49 3.36
CA GLY A 290 -21.00 -3.38 2.46
C GLY A 290 -20.25 -3.78 1.20
N ASP A 291 -19.77 -2.77 0.48
CA ASP A 291 -19.00 -2.96 -0.76
C ASP A 291 -17.57 -3.44 -0.46
N ALA A 292 -16.99 -4.16 -1.41
CA ALA A 292 -15.66 -4.74 -1.30
C ALA A 292 -14.93 -4.60 -2.64
N ASP A 293 -13.72 -4.05 -2.58
CA ASP A 293 -12.82 -3.89 -3.73
C ASP A 293 -11.50 -4.65 -3.56
N ASP A 294 -11.44 -5.61 -2.62
CA ASP A 294 -10.22 -6.36 -2.23
C ASP A 294 -9.00 -5.46 -1.97
N GLY A 295 -9.21 -4.22 -1.53
CA GLY A 295 -8.16 -3.23 -1.32
C GLY A 295 -7.38 -3.47 -0.03
N HIS A 296 -6.05 -3.40 -0.14
CA HIS A 296 -5.12 -3.47 0.98
C HIS A 296 -4.34 -2.17 1.15
N GLY A 297 -3.95 -1.83 2.38
CA GLY A 297 -3.06 -0.70 2.65
C GLY A 297 -1.59 -1.04 2.35
N LEU A 298 -1.13 -2.19 2.82
CA LEU A 298 0.23 -2.69 2.63
C LEU A 298 0.19 -4.23 2.67
N VAL A 299 0.93 -4.88 1.75
CA VAL A 299 1.04 -6.34 1.69
C VAL A 299 2.49 -6.74 1.82
N VAL A 300 2.84 -7.49 2.86
CA VAL A 300 4.21 -8.01 3.11
C VAL A 300 4.20 -9.49 3.49
N ASP A 301 3.08 -10.16 3.25
CA ASP A 301 2.86 -11.57 3.54
C ASP A 301 2.50 -12.36 2.26
N GLY A 302 2.34 -13.67 2.40
CA GLY A 302 1.96 -14.55 1.29
C GLY A 302 0.49 -14.94 1.31
N ALA A 303 0.03 -15.50 0.19
CA ALA A 303 -1.34 -15.96 0.02
C ALA A 303 -1.80 -16.89 1.16
N GLY A 304 -3.05 -16.72 1.59
CA GLY A 304 -3.66 -17.50 2.67
C GLY A 304 -3.31 -17.02 4.08
N THR A 305 -2.56 -15.93 4.23
CA THR A 305 -2.40 -15.24 5.53
C THR A 305 -3.73 -14.63 5.96
N ASP A 306 -4.09 -14.81 7.24
CA ASP A 306 -5.31 -14.21 7.78
C ASP A 306 -5.11 -12.71 7.99
N ARG A 307 -5.60 -11.92 7.02
CA ARG A 307 -5.57 -10.47 7.04
C ARG A 307 -6.08 -9.89 8.37
N TRP A 308 -7.22 -10.40 8.86
CA TRP A 308 -7.89 -9.82 10.02
C TRP A 308 -7.17 -10.16 11.32
N GLY A 309 -6.71 -11.41 11.44
CA GLY A 309 -5.82 -11.82 12.53
C GLY A 309 -4.51 -11.01 12.53
N SER A 310 -3.88 -10.84 11.37
CA SER A 310 -2.67 -10.02 11.20
C SER A 310 -2.89 -8.56 11.61
N LEU A 311 -4.04 -7.98 11.25
CA LEU A 311 -4.38 -6.61 11.59
C LEU A 311 -4.63 -6.42 13.10
N LEU A 312 -5.29 -7.39 13.75
CA LEU A 312 -5.46 -7.41 15.21
C LEU A 312 -4.12 -7.59 15.94
N ALA A 313 -3.24 -8.48 15.45
CA ALA A 313 -1.90 -8.66 16.01
C ALA A 313 -1.03 -7.39 15.84
N THR A 314 -1.18 -6.69 14.72
CA THR A 314 -0.54 -5.38 14.52
C THR A 314 -1.08 -4.36 15.53
N GLY A 315 -2.40 -4.35 15.75
CA GLY A 315 -3.03 -3.51 16.77
C GLY A 315 -2.50 -3.77 18.18
N ASP A 316 -2.34 -5.04 18.58
CA ASP A 316 -1.72 -5.43 19.84
C ASP A 316 -0.28 -4.91 19.95
N ALA A 317 0.54 -5.16 18.92
CA ALA A 317 1.92 -4.70 18.91
C ALA A 317 2.06 -3.17 19.04
N VAL A 318 1.11 -2.40 18.51
CA VAL A 318 1.16 -0.93 18.49
C VAL A 318 0.53 -0.30 19.73
N PHE A 319 -0.58 -0.85 20.23
CA PHE A 319 -1.38 -0.22 21.30
C PHE A 319 -1.42 -1.01 22.61
N GLY A 320 -1.01 -2.28 22.58
CA GLY A 320 -1.27 -3.28 23.62
C GLY A 320 -2.69 -3.83 23.51
N ARG A 321 -2.82 -5.16 23.56
CA ARG A 321 -4.11 -5.86 23.57
C ARG A 321 -4.96 -5.47 24.78
N LEU A 322 -6.23 -5.16 24.55
CA LEU A 322 -7.21 -5.09 25.64
C LEU A 322 -7.65 -6.49 26.05
N ASP A 323 -7.97 -6.68 27.33
CA ASP A 323 -8.29 -8.01 27.90
C ASP A 323 -9.37 -8.76 27.12
N TRP A 324 -10.34 -8.05 26.54
CA TRP A 324 -11.46 -8.62 25.81
C TRP A 324 -11.20 -8.86 24.32
N TRP A 325 -10.12 -8.31 23.74
CA TRP A 325 -9.77 -8.58 22.35
C TRP A 325 -9.52 -10.09 22.17
N PRO A 326 -9.98 -10.68 21.06
CA PRO A 326 -9.82 -12.09 20.83
C PRO A 326 -8.33 -12.44 20.71
N GLU A 327 -7.97 -13.65 21.16
CA GLU A 327 -6.61 -14.15 20.97
C GLU A 327 -6.37 -14.46 19.48
N VAL A 328 -5.31 -13.87 18.91
CA VAL A 328 -4.87 -14.19 17.57
C VAL A 328 -3.96 -15.42 17.65
N THR A 329 -4.43 -16.55 17.14
CA THR A 329 -3.64 -17.79 17.10
C THR A 329 -3.14 -18.04 15.68
N GLY A 330 -1.81 -18.13 15.49
CA GLY A 330 -1.21 -18.57 14.22
C GLY A 330 -1.14 -17.54 13.09
N ALA A 331 -0.95 -16.26 13.40
CA ALA A 331 -0.62 -15.23 12.39
C ALA A 331 0.70 -15.53 11.66
#